data_AF-A0A7X6BAH5-F1
#
_entry.id   AF-A0A7X6BAH5-F1
#
_cell.length_a   1.000
_cell.length_b   1.000
_cell.length_c   1.000
_cell.angle_alpha   90.00
_cell.angle_beta   90.00
_cell.angle_gamma   90.00
#
_symmetry.space_group_name_H-M   'P 1'
#
loop_
_entity.id
_entity.type
_entity.pdbx_description
1 polymer ?
#
loop_
_entity_poly.entity_id
_entity_poly.type
_entity_poly.pdbx_seq_one_letter_code
_entity_poly.pdbx_strand_id
1 'polypeptide(L)'
;MFFRDDHGSGLAGGGGGLARAIPAVVPTRIGQRLAMLDLVPDLGADIGSRTWFRGAATCAALCAATWMLSPGFDRPITGIVPAPLTGEAEQAQQAQAIAPLAKGSRTGVHVAATSLVKPLTDTPERPIIEHEARLASGTMLRSVLQRSGVGEADAGIVASLVSGAMPLGQIQRNTVLEMTLGRRADTSQPRPLEKLAFRAAFDRRIEVVRTGAALAIKSIPIAIDHTPLRVQGLIGSSLYRSARAAGAPAKAVETFLRTLASRVSVSKLGSSCKFDLILGQARAATGEVQYGQLMYAGVTGCANGIQLAPWESDGKTEWFDANGTGSKTGMMTMPVNGRFSSAFGMRMHPILGFTRMHKGIDIAAPYGSPVFAAVDGVVRVAGGASGYGNLVRIDHGGGFATGYAHLSKVMVRRGQSVRKGQQIGRSGNSGLSTGPHLHFETTRNGQAVNPRAVSFTSVRRLAGGALGAFKARLHGLMAVPVGHGVQKDAAE
;
A
#
# COMPACT_ATOMS: atom_id res chain seq x y z
N MET A 1 -0.88 7.80 23.35
CA MET A 1 -2.33 8.02 23.21
C MET A 1 -2.85 8.33 24.60
N PHE A 2 -3.59 9.43 24.74
CA PHE A 2 -4.25 9.85 25.98
C PHE A 2 -5.09 8.70 26.55
N PHE A 3 -4.89 8.37 27.82
CA PHE A 3 -5.86 7.58 28.59
C PHE A 3 -7.02 8.51 28.97
N ARG A 4 -8.18 8.26 28.35
CA ARG A 4 -9.49 8.69 28.80
C ARG A 4 -10.04 7.52 29.61
N ASP A 5 -10.24 7.71 30.91
CA ASP A 5 -11.04 6.80 31.71
C ASP A 5 -12.51 7.18 31.57
N ASP A 6 -13.23 6.38 30.80
CA ASP A 6 -14.69 6.28 30.84
C ASP A 6 -15.06 5.28 31.95
N HIS A 7 -15.54 5.78 33.08
CA HIS A 7 -16.39 4.99 33.96
C HIS A 7 -17.69 5.73 34.22
N GLY A 8 -18.67 5.38 33.39
CA GLY A 8 -20.07 5.64 33.64
C GLY A 8 -20.62 4.71 34.71
N SER A 9 -21.33 5.34 35.65
CA SER A 9 -22.53 4.88 36.36
C SER A 9 -22.53 3.52 37.06
N GLY A 10 -22.75 3.58 38.36
CA GLY A 10 -23.44 2.52 39.09
C GLY A 10 -23.30 2.70 40.58
N LEU A 11 -24.23 3.42 41.21
CA LEU A 11 -24.83 3.04 42.49
C LEU A 11 -26.00 3.99 42.78
N ALA A 12 -27.19 3.42 42.69
CA ALA A 12 -28.44 4.03 43.11
C ALA A 12 -28.42 4.26 44.62
N GLY A 13 -28.68 5.50 45.02
CA GLY A 13 -28.98 5.88 46.40
C GLY A 13 -30.19 6.80 46.38
N GLY A 14 -31.37 6.23 46.65
CA GLY A 14 -32.60 6.99 46.79
C GLY A 14 -32.52 7.92 47.99
N GLY A 15 -32.80 9.19 47.76
CA GLY A 15 -32.98 10.20 48.80
C GLY A 15 -33.92 11.27 48.27
N GLY A 16 -35.19 11.20 48.68
CA GLY A 16 -36.19 12.22 48.39
C GLY A 16 -35.75 13.56 48.97
N GLY A 17 -35.50 14.52 48.09
CA GLY A 17 -35.17 15.90 48.44
C GLY A 17 -36.09 16.84 47.66
N LEU A 18 -36.99 17.50 48.39
CA LEU A 18 -37.92 18.51 47.90
C LEU A 18 -37.26 19.46 46.89
N ALA A 19 -37.73 19.45 45.65
CA ALA A 19 -37.33 20.42 44.64
C ALA A 19 -37.92 21.79 45.02
N ARG A 20 -37.16 22.58 45.80
CA ARG A 20 -37.40 24.02 45.92
C ARG A 20 -37.10 24.63 44.56
N ALA A 21 -38.14 25.08 43.86
CA ALA A 21 -37.97 25.94 42.69
C ALA A 21 -37.20 27.20 43.12
N ILE A 22 -35.95 27.31 42.69
CA ILE A 22 -35.15 28.52 42.84
C ILE A 22 -35.82 29.57 41.94
N PRO A 23 -36.23 30.75 42.45
CA PRO A 23 -36.78 31.78 41.58
C PRO A 23 -35.73 32.16 40.55
N ALA A 24 -36.13 32.23 39.28
CA ALA A 24 -35.26 32.66 38.19
C ALA A 24 -34.69 34.05 38.53
N VAL A 25 -33.40 34.10 38.83
CA VAL A 25 -32.68 35.37 39.01
C VAL A 25 -32.70 36.05 37.64
N VAL A 26 -33.52 37.10 37.50
CA VAL A 26 -33.49 37.97 36.32
C VAL A 26 -32.08 38.54 36.26
N PRO A 27 -31.26 38.20 35.25
CA PRO A 27 -29.88 38.64 35.23
C PRO A 27 -29.86 40.16 35.09
N THR A 28 -29.31 40.85 36.08
CA THR A 28 -29.10 42.29 35.98
C THR A 28 -28.13 42.56 34.82
N ARG A 29 -28.25 43.73 34.16
CA ARG A 29 -27.34 44.14 33.07
C ARG A 29 -25.86 44.03 33.46
N ILE A 30 -25.54 44.12 34.74
CA ILE A 30 -24.19 43.99 35.30
C ILE A 30 -23.74 42.52 35.31
N GLY A 31 -24.60 41.59 35.73
CA GLY A 31 -24.30 40.14 35.71
C GLY A 31 -24.04 39.60 34.31
N GLN A 32 -24.80 40.04 33.31
CA GLN A 32 -24.54 39.68 31.90
C GLN A 32 -23.23 40.25 31.36
N ARG A 33 -22.82 41.45 31.80
CA ARG A 33 -21.53 42.04 31.41
C ARG A 33 -20.34 41.32 32.05
N LEU A 34 -20.47 40.89 33.30
CA LEU A 34 -19.44 40.12 34.00
C LEU A 34 -19.29 38.70 33.44
N ALA A 35 -20.39 38.06 33.02
CA ALA A 35 -20.33 36.75 32.38
C ALA A 35 -19.64 36.75 31.00
N MET A 36 -19.61 37.90 30.30
CA MET A 36 -18.89 38.07 29.04
C MET A 36 -17.42 38.54 29.22
N LEU A 37 -16.98 38.80 30.45
CA LEU A 37 -15.61 39.18 30.76
C LEU A 37 -14.75 37.92 30.90
N ASP A 38 -14.11 37.51 29.81
CA ASP A 38 -13.07 36.50 29.85
C ASP A 38 -11.80 37.08 30.49
N LEU A 39 -11.60 36.73 31.76
CA LEU A 39 -10.50 37.16 32.62
C LEU A 39 -9.19 36.41 32.33
N VAL A 40 -9.25 35.26 31.64
CA VAL A 40 -8.08 34.40 31.37
C VAL A 40 -8.08 34.00 29.89
N PRO A 41 -7.80 34.94 28.97
CA PRO A 41 -7.66 34.59 27.56
C PRO A 41 -6.40 33.72 27.35
N ASP A 42 -6.48 32.79 26.40
CA ASP A 42 -5.36 31.92 26.04
C ASP A 42 -4.18 32.75 25.48
N LEU A 43 -3.09 32.81 26.24
CA LEU A 43 -1.87 33.55 25.86
C LEU A 43 -1.11 32.91 24.69
N GLY A 44 -1.48 31.69 24.28
CA GLY A 44 -0.97 31.01 23.09
C GLY A 44 -1.71 31.36 21.79
N ALA A 45 -2.84 32.09 21.88
CA ALA A 45 -3.64 32.52 20.74
C ALA A 45 -3.51 34.04 20.48
N ASP A 46 -3.65 34.47 19.21
CA ASP A 46 -3.73 35.87 18.78
C ASP A 46 -2.68 36.82 19.39
N ILE A 47 -1.41 36.40 19.37
CA ILE A 47 -0.26 37.12 19.95
C ILE A 47 -0.17 38.54 19.38
N GLY A 48 -0.10 39.54 20.27
CA GLY A 48 -0.03 40.97 19.92
C GLY A 48 -1.39 41.66 19.76
N SER A 49 -2.50 40.94 19.90
CA SER A 49 -3.84 41.51 19.94
C SER A 49 -4.12 42.24 21.27
N ARG A 50 -5.15 43.10 21.30
CA ARG A 50 -5.59 43.79 22.53
C ARG A 50 -6.08 42.82 23.61
N THR A 51 -6.69 41.70 23.22
CA THR A 51 -7.13 40.63 24.13
C THR A 51 -5.94 39.90 24.73
N TRP A 52 -4.90 39.64 23.93
CA TRP A 52 -3.64 39.07 24.40
C TRP A 52 -2.94 39.97 25.42
N PHE A 53 -2.80 41.28 25.14
CA PHE A 53 -2.19 42.23 26.09
C PHE A 53 -2.97 42.33 27.41
N ARG A 54 -4.31 42.24 27.36
CA ARG A 54 -5.14 42.19 28.57
C ARG A 54 -4.87 40.93 29.39
N GLY A 55 -4.79 39.77 28.75
CA GLY A 55 -4.43 38.51 29.41
C GLY A 55 -3.04 38.55 30.04
N ALA A 56 -2.06 39.10 29.32
CA ALA A 56 -0.69 39.22 29.80
C ALA A 56 -0.61 40.12 31.03
N ALA A 57 -1.36 41.23 31.04
CA ALA A 57 -1.46 42.13 32.18
C ALA A 57 -2.12 41.45 33.40
N THR A 58 -3.21 40.70 33.20
CA THR A 58 -3.86 39.94 34.29
C THR A 58 -2.91 38.89 34.87
N CYS A 59 -2.20 38.15 34.02
CA CYS A 59 -1.21 37.17 34.45
C CYS A 59 -0.08 37.82 35.27
N ALA A 60 0.48 38.93 34.78
CA ALA A 60 1.51 39.67 35.49
C ALA A 60 1.04 40.19 36.84
N ALA A 61 -0.21 40.68 36.93
CA ALA A 61 -0.81 41.15 38.17
C ALA A 61 -0.98 40.01 39.19
N LEU A 62 -1.41 38.82 38.76
CA LEU A 62 -1.52 37.65 39.63
C LEU A 62 -0.15 37.19 40.14
N CYS A 63 0.85 37.12 39.27
CA CYS A 63 2.23 36.80 39.66
C CYS A 63 2.77 37.81 40.68
N ALA A 64 2.58 39.11 40.44
CA ALA A 64 3.00 40.15 41.37
C ALA A 64 2.29 40.01 42.73
N ALA A 65 0.99 39.75 42.74
CA ALA A 65 0.24 39.52 43.97
C ALA A 65 0.76 38.31 44.75
N THR A 66 1.05 37.18 44.09
CA THR A 66 1.65 36.01 44.76
C THR A 66 3.03 36.31 45.33
N TRP A 67 3.83 37.12 44.64
CA TRP A 67 5.14 37.52 45.13
C TRP A 67 5.04 38.45 46.34
N MET A 68 4.10 39.40 46.33
CA MET A 68 3.84 40.30 47.46
C MET A 68 3.28 39.57 48.69
N LEU A 69 2.54 38.48 48.49
CA LEU A 69 2.01 37.64 49.56
C LEU A 69 3.01 36.55 50.03
N SER A 70 4.12 36.36 49.31
CA SER A 70 5.16 35.44 49.72
C SER A 70 5.85 35.98 50.98
N PRO A 71 6.14 35.14 51.99
CA PRO A 71 6.86 35.56 53.20
C PRO A 71 8.29 36.07 52.94
N GLY A 72 8.74 36.08 51.69
CA GLY A 72 10.08 36.50 51.28
C GLY A 72 11.15 35.49 51.69
N PHE A 73 12.37 35.70 51.24
CA PHE A 73 13.52 34.89 51.66
C PHE A 73 14.04 35.32 53.04
N ASP A 74 13.64 36.50 53.51
CA ASP A 74 14.15 37.11 54.74
C ASP A 74 13.40 36.63 56.01
N ARG A 75 12.26 35.94 55.85
CA ARG A 75 11.46 35.35 56.94
C ARG A 75 11.05 33.91 56.61
N PRO A 76 12.01 32.96 56.66
CA PRO A 76 11.66 31.56 56.45
C PRO A 76 10.66 31.10 57.51
N ILE A 77 9.60 30.42 57.07
CA ILE A 77 8.70 29.71 57.97
C ILE A 77 9.52 28.59 58.61
N THR A 78 9.90 28.76 59.87
CA THR A 78 10.65 27.75 60.62
C THR A 78 9.71 26.61 61.00
N GLY A 79 9.61 25.61 60.13
CA GLY A 79 9.03 24.33 60.49
C GLY A 79 9.92 23.63 61.50
N ILE A 80 9.32 23.13 62.59
CA ILE A 80 10.04 22.26 63.53
C ILE A 80 10.20 20.92 62.82
N VAL A 81 11.38 20.66 62.28
CA VAL A 81 11.71 19.33 61.74
C VAL A 81 12.04 18.44 62.92
N PRO A 82 11.29 17.35 63.18
CA PRO A 82 11.65 16.42 64.23
C PRO A 82 13.05 15.85 63.96
N ALA A 83 13.79 15.56 65.03
CA ALA A 83 15.11 14.95 64.90
C ALA A 83 15.01 13.65 64.07
N PRO A 84 16.01 13.35 63.21
CA PRO A 84 16.01 12.12 62.44
C PRO A 84 15.90 10.91 63.37
N LEU A 85 15.03 9.96 63.01
CA LEU A 85 14.89 8.70 63.73
C LEU A 85 16.23 7.96 63.66
N THR A 86 16.60 7.29 64.75
CA THR A 86 17.81 6.46 64.83
C THR A 86 17.47 5.10 65.41
N GLY A 87 18.29 4.09 65.10
CA GLY A 87 18.16 2.74 65.67
C GLY A 87 16.86 2.05 65.27
N GLU A 88 16.14 1.48 66.25
CA GLU A 88 14.92 0.69 66.01
C GLU A 88 13.78 1.50 65.39
N ALA A 89 13.64 2.77 65.77
CA ALA A 89 12.60 3.64 65.24
C ALA A 89 12.82 3.94 63.74
N GLU A 90 14.08 4.08 63.32
CA GLU A 90 14.43 4.24 61.92
C GLU A 90 14.10 2.97 61.11
N GLN A 91 14.45 1.80 61.65
CA GLN A 91 14.17 0.51 61.02
C GLN A 91 12.67 0.23 60.90
N ALA A 92 11.89 0.54 61.94
CA ALA A 92 10.44 0.39 61.92
C ALA A 92 9.77 1.30 60.88
N GLN A 93 10.24 2.55 60.78
CA GLN A 93 9.74 3.48 59.76
C GLN A 93 10.14 3.04 58.35
N GLN A 94 11.37 2.59 58.13
CA GLN A 94 11.81 2.07 56.83
C GLN A 94 11.00 0.84 56.40
N ALA A 95 10.71 -0.08 57.34
CA ALA A 95 9.92 -1.29 57.10
C ALA A 95 8.47 -1.01 56.67
N GLN A 96 7.92 0.15 57.08
CA GLN A 96 6.55 0.59 56.78
C GLN A 96 6.49 1.67 55.69
N ALA A 97 7.62 2.22 55.27
CA ALA A 97 7.69 3.32 54.31
C ALA A 97 7.49 2.82 52.87
N ILE A 98 6.59 3.49 52.15
CA ILE A 98 6.47 3.37 50.69
C ILE A 98 7.46 4.37 50.07
N ALA A 99 8.64 3.90 49.67
CA ALA A 99 9.63 4.71 48.98
C ALA A 99 10.36 3.90 47.89
N PRO A 100 11.07 4.54 46.95
CA PRO A 100 11.88 3.80 45.97
C PRO A 100 12.98 2.98 46.64
N LEU A 101 13.27 1.78 46.13
CA LEU A 101 14.36 0.91 46.61
C LEU A 101 15.71 1.65 46.67
N ALA A 102 15.96 2.56 45.72
CA ALA A 102 17.17 3.39 45.68
C ALA A 102 17.32 4.36 46.87
N LYS A 103 16.22 4.69 47.57
CA LYS A 103 16.22 5.51 48.78
C LYS A 103 16.18 4.66 50.06
N GLY A 104 16.45 3.35 49.95
CA GLY A 104 16.53 2.45 51.10
C GLY A 104 15.18 1.95 51.61
N SER A 105 14.09 2.13 50.86
CA SER A 105 12.81 1.49 51.21
C SER A 105 12.97 -0.03 51.21
N ARG A 106 12.58 -0.66 52.31
CA ARG A 106 12.59 -2.10 52.49
C ARG A 106 11.21 -2.49 53.00
N THR A 107 10.57 -3.46 52.36
CA THR A 107 9.30 -3.99 52.87
C THR A 107 9.59 -4.95 54.02
N GLY A 108 9.12 -4.62 55.22
CA GLY A 108 9.26 -5.46 56.41
C GLY A 108 10.59 -5.32 57.16
N VAL A 109 10.64 -5.92 58.36
CA VAL A 109 11.83 -5.93 59.22
C VAL A 109 12.76 -7.06 58.76
N HIS A 110 14.04 -6.74 58.55
CA HIS A 110 15.06 -7.77 58.32
C HIS A 110 15.31 -8.53 59.63
N VAL A 111 14.69 -9.69 59.77
CA VAL A 111 15.00 -10.64 60.83
C VAL A 111 16.16 -11.50 60.35
N ALA A 112 17.19 -11.68 61.17
CA ALA A 112 18.25 -12.64 60.89
C ALA A 112 17.65 -14.05 60.68
N ALA A 113 18.28 -14.87 59.85
CA ALA A 113 17.82 -16.23 59.61
C ALA A 113 17.75 -17.00 60.94
N THR A 114 16.54 -17.41 61.33
CA THR A 114 16.34 -18.26 62.51
C THR A 114 16.71 -19.70 62.18
N SER A 115 16.81 -20.57 63.20
CA SER A 115 17.02 -22.01 63.03
C SER A 115 15.93 -22.73 62.22
N LEU A 116 14.80 -22.05 61.95
CA LEU A 116 13.71 -22.54 61.11
C LEU A 116 13.94 -22.29 59.61
N VAL A 117 14.88 -21.40 59.25
CA VAL A 117 15.21 -21.09 57.86
C VAL A 117 16.06 -22.20 57.29
N LYS A 118 15.48 -22.97 56.35
CA LYS A 118 16.22 -23.94 55.54
C LYS A 118 16.65 -23.27 54.23
N PRO A 119 17.93 -23.33 53.84
CA PRO A 119 18.33 -22.89 52.51
C PRO A 119 17.60 -23.74 51.48
N LEU A 120 16.92 -23.07 50.54
CA LEU A 120 16.36 -23.75 49.39
C LEU A 120 17.51 -24.33 48.57
N THR A 121 17.43 -25.63 48.29
CA THR A 121 18.43 -26.32 47.47
C THR A 121 18.41 -25.80 46.03
N ASP A 122 17.26 -25.28 45.60
CA ASP A 122 17.10 -24.64 44.30
C ASP A 122 16.01 -23.55 44.34
N THR A 123 16.08 -22.60 43.40
CA THR A 123 15.07 -21.55 43.25
C THR A 123 13.77 -22.16 42.74
N PRO A 124 12.61 -21.90 43.38
CA PRO A 124 11.33 -22.41 42.90
C PRO A 124 11.04 -21.87 41.50
N GLU A 125 11.10 -22.75 40.49
CA GLU A 125 10.79 -22.41 39.11
C GLU A 125 9.28 -22.47 38.84
N ARG A 126 8.82 -21.61 37.92
CA ARG A 126 7.44 -21.70 37.41
C ARG A 126 7.23 -23.04 36.70
N PRO A 127 6.14 -23.77 37.00
CA PRO A 127 5.82 -25.02 36.31
C PRO A 127 5.61 -24.83 34.81
N ILE A 128 5.04 -23.69 34.42
CA ILE A 128 4.73 -23.34 33.04
C ILE A 128 5.33 -21.96 32.73
N ILE A 129 5.92 -21.83 31.55
CA ILE A 129 6.36 -20.55 30.98
C ILE A 129 5.65 -20.33 29.65
N GLU A 130 4.92 -19.24 29.56
CA GLU A 130 4.37 -18.75 28.30
C GLU A 130 5.34 -17.74 27.70
N HIS A 131 5.67 -17.92 26.43
CA HIS A 131 6.62 -17.10 25.73
C HIS A 131 6.19 -16.88 24.28
N GLU A 132 6.56 -15.73 23.73
CA GLU A 132 6.36 -15.43 22.33
C GLU A 132 7.70 -15.20 21.65
N ALA A 133 7.87 -15.81 20.47
CA ALA A 133 9.05 -15.61 19.65
C ALA A 133 8.66 -15.21 18.22
N ARG A 134 9.43 -14.31 17.60
CA ARG A 134 9.18 -13.91 16.21
C ARG A 134 10.01 -14.73 15.25
N LEU A 135 9.35 -15.28 14.24
CA LEU A 135 9.95 -16.08 13.19
C LEU A 135 10.28 -15.20 11.98
N ALA A 136 11.56 -14.92 11.74
CA ALA A 136 11.98 -14.12 10.60
C ALA A 136 11.74 -14.82 9.25
N SER A 137 11.87 -16.15 9.20
CA SER A 137 11.51 -17.01 8.06
C SER A 137 11.15 -18.41 8.54
N GLY A 138 10.27 -19.12 7.84
CA GLY A 138 9.89 -20.48 8.22
C GLY A 138 11.05 -21.49 8.24
N THR A 139 12.11 -21.26 7.45
CA THR A 139 13.33 -22.07 7.47
C THR A 139 14.10 -21.98 8.80
N MET A 140 13.89 -20.91 9.57
CA MET A 140 14.53 -20.72 10.88
C MET A 140 13.71 -21.26 12.04
N LEU A 141 12.61 -21.98 11.79
CA LEU A 141 11.72 -22.47 12.85
C LEU A 141 12.45 -23.24 13.95
N ARG A 142 13.27 -24.23 13.57
CA ARG A 142 14.06 -25.03 14.53
C ARG A 142 14.99 -24.16 15.37
N SER A 143 15.73 -23.24 14.73
CA SER A 143 16.72 -22.42 15.44
C SER A 143 16.07 -21.37 16.34
N VAL A 144 14.91 -20.83 15.96
CA VAL A 144 14.13 -19.91 16.81
C VAL A 144 13.61 -20.67 18.04
N LEU A 145 13.02 -21.85 17.87
CA LEU A 145 12.54 -22.67 18.99
C LEU A 145 13.67 -22.99 19.99
N GLN A 146 14.85 -23.40 19.49
CA GLN A 146 16.02 -23.66 20.33
C GLN A 146 16.49 -22.42 21.09
N ARG A 147 16.57 -21.26 20.43
CA ARG A 147 16.94 -19.99 21.09
C ARG A 147 15.89 -19.53 22.10
N SER A 148 14.63 -19.92 21.93
CA SER A 148 13.53 -19.66 22.86
C SER A 148 13.45 -20.66 24.02
N GLY A 149 14.42 -21.58 24.15
CA GLY A 149 14.52 -22.51 25.27
C GLY A 149 13.82 -23.86 25.09
N VAL A 150 13.33 -24.16 23.87
CA VAL A 150 12.79 -25.49 23.53
C VAL A 150 13.95 -26.48 23.35
N GLY A 151 13.81 -27.67 23.94
CA GLY A 151 14.80 -28.73 23.78
C GLY A 151 15.06 -29.12 22.32
N GLU A 152 16.29 -29.54 22.01
CA GLU A 152 16.69 -29.85 20.62
C GLU A 152 15.84 -30.94 19.97
N ALA A 153 15.50 -32.00 20.73
CA ALA A 153 14.66 -33.09 20.26
C ALA A 153 13.25 -32.60 19.88
N ASP A 154 12.60 -31.85 20.78
CA ASP A 154 11.28 -31.25 20.54
C ASP A 154 11.31 -30.28 19.36
N ALA A 155 12.30 -29.39 19.29
CA ALA A 155 12.45 -28.45 18.20
C ALA A 155 12.63 -29.16 16.83
N GLY A 156 13.34 -30.30 16.82
CA GLY A 156 13.47 -31.17 15.65
C GLY A 156 12.15 -31.80 15.23
N ILE A 157 11.40 -32.37 16.18
CA ILE A 157 10.09 -32.99 15.95
C ILE A 157 9.09 -31.95 15.45
N VAL A 158 9.03 -30.77 16.06
CA VAL A 158 8.15 -29.69 15.60
C VAL A 158 8.51 -29.28 14.17
N ALA A 159 9.80 -29.11 13.86
CA ALA A 159 10.23 -28.73 12.52
C ALA A 159 9.88 -29.80 11.47
N SER A 160 9.93 -31.09 11.81
CA SER A 160 9.51 -32.17 10.91
C SER A 160 7.99 -32.23 10.75
N LEU A 161 7.22 -32.10 11.83
CA LEU A 161 5.76 -32.06 11.79
C LEU A 161 5.25 -30.88 10.96
N VAL A 162 5.80 -29.69 11.17
CA VAL A 162 5.41 -28.48 10.43
C VAL A 162 5.82 -28.58 8.97
N SER A 163 7.02 -29.09 8.65
CA SER A 163 7.45 -29.26 7.26
C SER A 163 6.66 -30.33 6.50
N GLY A 164 6.16 -31.36 7.19
CA GLY A 164 5.22 -32.33 6.63
C GLY A 164 3.82 -31.75 6.36
N ALA A 165 3.37 -30.80 7.18
CA ALA A 165 2.07 -30.14 6.99
C ALA A 165 2.11 -28.98 5.96
N MET A 166 3.26 -28.33 5.78
CA MET A 166 3.43 -27.26 4.79
C MET A 166 4.89 -26.95 4.43
N PRO A 167 5.14 -26.43 3.22
CA PRO A 167 6.45 -25.90 2.88
C PRO A 167 6.83 -24.75 3.82
N LEU A 168 7.97 -24.86 4.51
CA LEU A 168 8.44 -23.84 5.44
C LEU A 168 8.64 -22.47 4.78
N GLY A 169 8.93 -22.43 3.48
CA GLY A 169 9.04 -21.17 2.73
C GLY A 169 7.73 -20.40 2.55
N GLN A 170 6.57 -21.04 2.76
CA GLN A 170 5.27 -20.40 2.69
C GLN A 170 4.84 -19.77 4.02
N ILE A 171 5.55 -20.06 5.12
CA ILE A 171 5.28 -19.41 6.41
C ILE A 171 5.63 -17.92 6.27
N GLN A 172 4.70 -17.06 6.66
CA GLN A 172 4.89 -15.62 6.57
C GLN A 172 6.11 -15.15 7.39
N ARG A 173 6.77 -14.11 6.89
CA ARG A 173 7.86 -13.48 7.66
C ARG A 173 7.27 -12.74 8.85
N ASN A 174 8.02 -12.69 9.93
CA ASN A 174 7.63 -12.06 11.20
C ASN A 174 6.40 -12.70 11.87
N THR A 175 6.10 -13.96 11.56
CA THR A 175 5.08 -14.75 12.26
C THR A 175 5.42 -14.84 13.75
N VAL A 176 4.44 -14.61 14.61
CA VAL A 176 4.57 -14.77 16.06
C VAL A 176 4.29 -16.23 16.43
N LEU A 177 5.21 -16.83 17.18
CA LEU A 177 5.12 -18.17 17.73
C LEU A 177 4.69 -18.05 19.19
N GLU A 178 3.46 -18.44 19.48
CA GLU A 178 2.92 -18.54 20.85
C GLU A 178 3.32 -19.91 21.39
N MET A 179 4.20 -19.96 22.41
CA MET A 179 4.66 -21.24 22.97
C MET A 179 4.48 -21.32 24.49
N THR A 180 4.16 -22.52 24.93
CA THR A 180 4.02 -22.89 26.33
C THR A 180 5.05 -23.97 26.63
N LEU A 181 6.00 -23.64 27.50
CA LEU A 181 7.06 -24.55 27.96
C LEU A 181 6.66 -25.17 29.29
N GLY A 182 6.79 -26.49 29.38
CA GLY A 182 6.43 -27.27 30.55
C GLY A 182 7.49 -27.30 31.63
N ARG A 183 7.27 -28.17 32.61
CA ARG A 183 8.19 -28.39 33.74
C ARG A 183 9.36 -29.25 33.29
N ARG A 184 10.56 -28.88 33.71
CA ARG A 184 11.78 -29.70 33.58
C ARG A 184 12.11 -30.39 34.91
N ALA A 185 12.81 -31.52 34.82
CA ALA A 185 13.25 -32.27 35.99
C ALA A 185 14.37 -31.56 36.76
N ASP A 186 15.29 -30.92 36.03
CA ASP A 186 16.41 -30.16 36.59
C ASP A 186 16.80 -29.00 35.65
N THR A 187 17.51 -28.00 36.18
CA THR A 187 17.94 -26.79 35.47
C THR A 187 18.94 -27.04 34.34
N SER A 188 19.64 -28.18 34.37
CA SER A 188 20.53 -28.63 33.29
C SER A 188 19.77 -29.08 32.03
N GLN A 189 18.48 -29.43 32.16
CA GLN A 189 17.68 -29.90 31.03
C GLN A 189 16.86 -28.77 30.40
N PRO A 190 16.67 -28.79 29.06
CA PRO A 190 15.78 -27.87 28.41
C PRO A 190 14.33 -28.15 28.81
N ARG A 191 13.47 -27.14 28.74
CA ARG A 191 12.05 -27.32 29.03
C ARG A 191 11.37 -28.03 27.86
N PRO A 192 10.47 -29.00 28.13
CA PRO A 192 9.68 -29.62 27.09
C PRO A 192 8.68 -28.61 26.52
N LEU A 193 8.39 -28.69 25.24
CA LEU A 193 7.32 -27.92 24.63
C LEU A 193 5.96 -28.57 24.94
N GLU A 194 5.04 -27.86 25.58
CA GLU A 194 3.67 -28.32 25.85
C GLU A 194 2.72 -27.92 24.73
N LYS A 195 2.84 -26.67 24.26
CA LYS A 195 2.00 -26.14 23.18
C LYS A 195 2.80 -25.14 22.35
N LEU A 196 2.59 -25.18 21.04
CA LEU A 196 3.02 -24.16 20.10
C LEU A 196 1.83 -23.83 19.22
N ALA A 197 1.50 -22.55 19.07
CA ALA A 197 0.48 -22.10 18.15
C ALA A 197 0.99 -20.91 17.36
N PHE A 198 0.70 -20.88 16.07
CA PHE A 198 1.06 -19.73 15.23
C PHE A 198 0.22 -19.67 13.96
N ARG A 199 0.09 -18.45 13.44
CA ARG A 199 -0.51 -18.22 12.13
C ARG A 199 0.51 -18.52 11.04
N ALA A 200 0.42 -19.72 10.47
CA ALA A 200 1.37 -20.19 9.48
C ALA A 200 1.14 -19.53 8.11
N ALA A 201 -0.12 -19.30 7.73
CA ALA A 201 -0.50 -18.61 6.51
C ALA A 201 -1.78 -17.78 6.72
N PHE A 202 -2.19 -17.03 5.71
CA PHE A 202 -3.41 -16.22 5.79
C PHE A 202 -4.67 -17.08 5.99
N ASP A 203 -4.67 -18.29 5.42
CA ASP A 203 -5.73 -19.29 5.42
C ASP A 203 -5.52 -20.40 6.47
N ARG A 204 -4.48 -20.33 7.30
CA ARG A 204 -4.09 -21.48 8.12
C ARG A 204 -3.42 -21.13 9.45
N ARG A 205 -3.93 -21.70 10.54
CA ARG A 205 -3.30 -21.73 11.85
C ARG A 205 -2.74 -23.13 12.10
N ILE A 206 -1.54 -23.20 12.67
CA ILE A 206 -0.93 -24.46 13.11
C ILE A 206 -0.88 -24.44 14.62
N GLU A 207 -1.29 -25.56 15.21
CA GLU A 207 -1.10 -25.83 16.63
C GLU A 207 -0.36 -27.16 16.77
N VAL A 208 0.64 -27.19 17.63
CA VAL A 208 1.34 -28.40 18.04
C VAL A 208 1.12 -28.54 19.53
N VAL A 209 0.57 -29.67 19.97
CA VAL A 209 0.22 -29.91 21.36
C VAL A 209 0.87 -31.21 21.81
N ARG A 210 1.43 -31.21 23.02
CA ARG A 210 1.95 -32.41 23.66
C ARG A 210 0.81 -33.27 24.19
N THR A 211 0.83 -34.54 23.82
CA THR A 211 -0.10 -35.58 24.28
C THR A 211 0.73 -36.74 24.84
N GLY A 212 0.91 -36.75 26.17
CA GLY A 212 1.85 -37.65 26.83
C GLY A 212 3.30 -37.36 26.41
N ALA A 213 3.99 -38.35 25.86
CA ALA A 213 5.37 -38.20 25.39
C ALA A 213 5.48 -37.64 23.95
N ALA A 214 4.41 -37.64 23.17
CA ALA A 214 4.43 -37.28 21.76
C ALA A 214 3.89 -35.87 21.50
N LEU A 215 4.39 -35.22 20.45
CA LEU A 215 3.85 -33.96 19.92
C LEU A 215 2.92 -34.26 18.74
N ALA A 216 1.71 -33.73 18.79
CA ALA A 216 0.72 -33.87 17.73
C ALA A 216 0.47 -32.52 17.06
N ILE A 217 0.40 -32.50 15.73
CA ILE A 217 0.09 -31.31 14.95
C ILE A 217 -1.40 -31.27 14.59
N LYS A 218 -2.01 -30.10 14.74
CA LYS A 218 -3.36 -29.77 14.31
C LYS A 218 -3.29 -28.59 13.35
N SER A 219 -3.73 -28.83 12.11
CA SER A 219 -3.85 -27.78 11.10
C SER A 219 -5.29 -27.28 11.06
N ILE A 220 -5.48 -26.00 11.36
CA ILE A 220 -6.79 -25.38 11.45
C ILE A 220 -6.95 -24.43 10.25
N PRO A 221 -7.81 -24.77 9.26
CA PRO A 221 -8.10 -23.89 8.16
C PRO A 221 -8.90 -22.67 8.65
N ILE A 222 -8.58 -21.50 8.12
CA ILE A 222 -9.27 -20.24 8.39
C ILE A 222 -10.10 -19.91 7.15
N ALA A 223 -11.41 -19.77 7.33
CA ALA A 223 -12.29 -19.36 6.23
C ALA A 223 -11.89 -17.97 5.71
N ILE A 224 -11.79 -17.84 4.38
CA ILE A 224 -11.48 -16.59 3.70
C ILE A 224 -12.63 -16.22 2.77
N ASP A 225 -13.11 -15.00 2.92
CA ASP A 225 -14.00 -14.36 1.96
C ASP A 225 -13.17 -13.68 0.86
N HIS A 226 -13.39 -14.10 -0.39
CA HIS A 226 -12.71 -13.57 -1.58
C HIS A 226 -13.56 -12.55 -2.35
N THR A 227 -14.65 -12.05 -1.76
CA THR A 227 -15.50 -11.03 -2.37
C THR A 227 -14.66 -9.80 -2.71
N PRO A 228 -14.61 -9.37 -3.99
CA PRO A 228 -13.84 -8.19 -4.38
C PRO A 228 -14.33 -6.92 -3.68
N LEU A 229 -13.40 -6.02 -3.36
CA LEU A 229 -13.75 -4.71 -2.84
C LEU A 229 -13.99 -3.74 -4.00
N ARG A 230 -15.21 -3.20 -4.09
CA ARG A 230 -15.57 -2.10 -4.99
C ARG A 230 -15.65 -0.78 -4.24
N VAL A 231 -14.84 0.19 -4.64
CA VAL A 231 -14.83 1.54 -4.06
C VAL A 231 -15.28 2.53 -5.12
N GLN A 232 -16.26 3.36 -4.78
CA GLN A 232 -16.85 4.33 -5.68
C GLN A 232 -17.01 5.69 -4.99
N GLY A 233 -16.91 6.78 -5.74
CA GLY A 233 -17.13 8.12 -5.19
C GLY A 233 -17.07 9.23 -6.23
N LEU A 234 -17.42 10.45 -5.83
CA LEU A 234 -17.24 11.64 -6.67
C LEU A 234 -15.77 12.07 -6.67
N ILE A 235 -15.30 12.56 -7.80
CA ILE A 235 -13.96 13.15 -7.91
C ILE A 235 -14.02 14.55 -7.27
N GLY A 236 -13.13 14.84 -6.32
CA GLY A 236 -13.01 16.16 -5.71
C GLY A 236 -11.94 17.00 -6.38
N SER A 237 -11.20 17.77 -5.58
CA SER A 237 -10.01 18.51 -6.04
C SER A 237 -8.86 17.61 -6.48
N SER A 238 -8.85 16.34 -6.06
CA SER A 238 -7.85 15.36 -6.45
C SER A 238 -8.44 13.96 -6.46
N LEU A 239 -8.39 13.28 -7.61
CA LEU A 239 -8.81 11.89 -7.76
C LEU A 239 -8.11 10.97 -6.76
N TYR A 240 -6.81 11.18 -6.52
CA TYR A 240 -6.07 10.40 -5.53
C TYR A 240 -6.67 10.57 -4.13
N ARG A 241 -6.90 11.82 -3.68
CA ARG A 241 -7.44 12.10 -2.35
C ARG A 241 -8.86 11.55 -2.19
N SER A 242 -9.71 11.73 -3.20
CA SER A 242 -11.08 11.21 -3.19
C SER A 242 -11.11 9.68 -3.09
N ALA A 243 -10.27 8.97 -3.86
CA ALA A 243 -10.20 7.52 -3.80
C ALA A 243 -9.68 7.01 -2.45
N ARG A 244 -8.66 7.67 -1.88
CA ARG A 244 -8.14 7.35 -0.54
C ARG A 244 -9.17 7.60 0.56
N ALA A 245 -9.90 8.72 0.48
CA ALA A 245 -10.95 9.06 1.44
C ALA A 245 -12.13 8.08 1.39
N ALA A 246 -12.41 7.50 0.22
CA ALA A 246 -13.41 6.45 0.05
C ALA A 246 -12.96 5.05 0.52
N GLY A 247 -11.74 4.91 1.05
CA GLY A 247 -11.22 3.66 1.60
C GLY A 247 -10.36 2.82 0.65
N ALA A 248 -10.00 3.33 -0.54
CA ALA A 248 -9.12 2.58 -1.44
C ALA A 248 -7.66 2.57 -0.93
N PRO A 249 -6.94 1.43 -1.00
CA PRO A 249 -5.55 1.35 -0.57
C PRO A 249 -4.61 2.09 -1.54
N ALA A 250 -3.54 2.68 -1.01
CA ALA A 250 -2.59 3.54 -1.75
C ALA A 250 -2.13 2.93 -3.08
N LYS A 251 -1.64 1.70 -3.02
CA LYS A 251 -1.10 0.95 -4.17
C LYS A 251 -2.16 0.69 -5.24
N ALA A 252 -3.41 0.45 -4.85
CA ALA A 252 -4.51 0.29 -5.80
C ALA A 252 -4.85 1.61 -6.49
N VAL A 253 -4.87 2.73 -5.74
CA VAL A 253 -5.11 4.06 -6.32
C VAL A 253 -4.01 4.45 -7.31
N GLU A 254 -2.74 4.18 -7.00
CA GLU A 254 -1.63 4.42 -7.94
C GLU A 254 -1.77 3.60 -9.23
N THR A 255 -2.11 2.31 -9.09
CA THR A 255 -2.34 1.43 -10.24
C THR A 255 -3.54 1.89 -11.07
N PHE A 256 -4.61 2.34 -10.39
CA PHE A 256 -5.81 2.90 -11.00
C PHE A 256 -5.50 4.17 -11.79
N LEU A 257 -4.78 5.14 -11.21
CA LEU A 257 -4.37 6.37 -11.88
C LEU A 257 -3.51 6.09 -13.10
N ARG A 258 -2.53 5.19 -12.99
CA ARG A 258 -1.67 4.77 -14.11
C ARG A 258 -2.48 4.15 -15.24
N THR A 259 -3.46 3.32 -14.89
CA THR A 259 -4.34 2.65 -15.85
C THR A 259 -5.22 3.65 -16.58
N LEU A 260 -5.86 4.59 -15.86
CA LEU A 260 -6.67 5.65 -16.46
C LEU A 260 -5.84 6.58 -17.35
N ALA A 261 -4.66 6.99 -16.88
CA ALA A 261 -3.76 7.88 -17.62
C ALA A 261 -3.33 7.32 -18.99
N SER A 262 -3.42 6.00 -19.19
CA SER A 262 -3.15 5.38 -20.49
C SER A 262 -4.19 5.68 -21.57
N ARG A 263 -5.40 6.13 -21.17
CA ARG A 263 -6.53 6.36 -22.08
C ARG A 263 -7.12 7.76 -21.99
N VAL A 264 -7.11 8.35 -20.80
CA VAL A 264 -7.74 9.65 -20.54
C VAL A 264 -6.77 10.51 -19.74
N SER A 265 -6.71 11.80 -20.08
CA SER A 265 -5.95 12.77 -19.31
C SER A 265 -6.61 12.96 -17.94
N VAL A 266 -5.97 12.48 -16.88
CA VAL A 266 -6.50 12.51 -15.51
C VAL A 266 -6.79 13.94 -15.04
N SER A 267 -6.04 14.95 -15.52
CA SER A 267 -6.29 16.36 -15.21
C SER A 267 -7.57 16.93 -15.82
N LYS A 268 -8.15 16.27 -16.84
CA LYS A 268 -9.45 16.64 -17.41
C LYS A 268 -10.63 16.02 -16.67
N LEU A 269 -10.38 15.19 -15.66
CA LEU A 269 -11.42 14.62 -14.81
C LEU A 269 -11.74 15.61 -13.70
N GLY A 270 -12.93 16.20 -13.77
CA GLY A 270 -13.41 17.20 -12.81
C GLY A 270 -14.42 16.64 -11.82
N SER A 271 -15.04 17.55 -11.06
CA SER A 271 -15.97 17.21 -9.98
C SER A 271 -17.29 16.57 -10.40
N SER A 272 -17.64 16.67 -11.68
CA SER A 272 -18.80 15.98 -12.27
C SER A 272 -18.58 14.49 -12.50
N CYS A 273 -17.32 14.04 -12.51
CA CYS A 273 -17.00 12.64 -12.74
C CYS A 273 -17.16 11.81 -11.45
N LYS A 274 -17.62 10.56 -11.60
CA LYS A 274 -17.64 9.53 -10.56
C LYS A 274 -16.59 8.47 -10.86
N PHE A 275 -15.67 8.21 -9.93
CA PHE A 275 -14.69 7.12 -10.07
C PHE A 275 -15.27 5.82 -9.50
N ASP A 276 -14.85 4.69 -10.07
CA ASP A 276 -15.25 3.35 -9.66
C ASP A 276 -14.06 2.40 -9.84
N LEU A 277 -13.59 1.78 -8.77
CA LEU A 277 -12.45 0.87 -8.79
C LEU A 277 -12.82 -0.42 -8.07
N ILE A 278 -12.46 -1.56 -8.67
CA ILE A 278 -12.66 -2.87 -8.05
C ILE A 278 -11.30 -3.53 -7.91
N LEU A 279 -10.99 -4.01 -6.72
CA LEU A 279 -9.76 -4.73 -6.42
C LEU A 279 -10.08 -6.08 -5.81
N GLY A 280 -9.20 -7.05 -6.04
CA GLY A 280 -9.25 -8.30 -5.31
C GLY A 280 -9.11 -8.03 -3.81
N GLN A 281 -9.86 -8.77 -3.00
CA GLN A 281 -9.77 -8.72 -1.55
C GLN A 281 -9.86 -10.14 -1.02
N ALA A 282 -9.10 -10.41 0.04
CA ALA A 282 -9.20 -11.63 0.81
C ALA A 282 -9.37 -11.23 2.28
N ARG A 283 -10.51 -11.55 2.88
CA ARG A 283 -10.81 -11.26 4.28
C ARG A 283 -10.85 -12.56 5.07
N ALA A 284 -9.93 -12.73 5.99
CA ALA A 284 -9.93 -13.88 6.89
C ALA A 284 -11.03 -13.73 7.94
N ALA A 285 -11.59 -14.84 8.42
CA ALA A 285 -12.54 -14.86 9.53
C ALA A 285 -12.00 -14.19 10.81
N THR A 286 -10.67 -14.10 10.96
CA THR A 286 -10.01 -13.38 12.06
C THR A 286 -10.09 -11.85 11.93
N GLY A 287 -10.68 -11.32 10.87
CA GLY A 287 -10.80 -9.88 10.59
C GLY A 287 -9.65 -9.26 9.79
N GLU A 288 -8.56 -10.00 9.54
CA GLU A 288 -7.47 -9.51 8.69
C GLU A 288 -7.89 -9.42 7.23
N VAL A 289 -7.38 -8.41 6.53
CA VAL A 289 -7.71 -8.13 5.12
C VAL A 289 -6.43 -8.02 4.31
N GLN A 290 -6.38 -8.75 3.20
CA GLN A 290 -5.35 -8.62 2.18
C GLN A 290 -5.95 -8.07 0.88
N TYR A 291 -5.31 -7.05 0.33
CA TYR A 291 -5.71 -6.44 -0.93
C TYR A 291 -4.91 -7.05 -2.09
N GLY A 292 -5.63 -7.51 -3.11
CA GLY A 292 -5.10 -8.08 -4.34
C GLY A 292 -4.90 -7.05 -5.45
N GLN A 293 -4.92 -7.53 -6.69
CA GLN A 293 -4.71 -6.71 -7.88
C GLN A 293 -5.96 -5.89 -8.24
N LEU A 294 -5.76 -4.79 -8.97
CA LEU A 294 -6.85 -4.00 -9.55
C LEU A 294 -7.54 -4.80 -10.66
N MET A 295 -8.83 -5.03 -10.52
CA MET A 295 -9.66 -5.83 -11.43
C MET A 295 -10.49 -4.95 -12.36
N TYR A 296 -10.76 -3.69 -11.98
CA TYR A 296 -11.54 -2.75 -12.77
C TYR A 296 -11.14 -1.31 -12.45
N ALA A 297 -11.10 -0.47 -13.49
CA ALA A 297 -10.86 0.96 -13.39
C ALA A 297 -11.88 1.73 -14.24
N GLY A 298 -12.79 2.45 -13.60
CA GLY A 298 -13.85 3.20 -14.24
C GLY A 298 -13.91 4.67 -13.82
N VAL A 299 -14.28 5.51 -14.77
CA VAL A 299 -14.76 6.88 -14.54
C VAL A 299 -16.03 7.07 -15.36
N THR A 300 -17.09 7.57 -14.73
CA THR A 300 -18.42 7.74 -15.33
C THR A 300 -19.00 9.09 -14.96
N GLY A 301 -20.15 9.47 -15.51
CA GLY A 301 -20.83 10.74 -15.18
C GLY A 301 -20.22 11.98 -15.84
N CYS A 302 -19.26 11.82 -16.75
CA CYS A 302 -18.65 12.93 -17.48
C CYS A 302 -18.28 12.53 -18.92
N ALA A 303 -18.08 13.52 -19.79
CA ALA A 303 -17.86 13.32 -21.22
C ALA A 303 -16.66 12.43 -21.56
N ASN A 304 -15.64 12.39 -20.70
CA ASN A 304 -14.43 11.57 -20.87
C ASN A 304 -14.48 10.27 -20.04
N GLY A 305 -15.69 9.77 -19.75
CA GLY A 305 -15.88 8.53 -19.02
C GLY A 305 -15.26 7.33 -19.75
N ILE A 306 -14.64 6.43 -18.99
CA ILE A 306 -14.05 5.21 -19.52
C ILE A 306 -14.15 4.09 -18.49
N GLN A 307 -14.31 2.87 -18.97
CA GLN A 307 -14.31 1.65 -18.16
C GLN A 307 -13.22 0.73 -18.69
N LEU A 308 -12.34 0.26 -17.82
CA LEU A 308 -11.19 -0.57 -18.17
C LEU A 308 -11.16 -1.82 -17.29
N ALA A 309 -10.92 -2.97 -17.91
CA ALA A 309 -10.70 -4.24 -17.21
C ALA A 309 -9.52 -5.01 -17.82
N PRO A 310 -8.74 -5.74 -17.00
CA PRO A 310 -7.64 -6.54 -17.50
C PRO A 310 -8.16 -7.82 -18.16
N TRP A 311 -7.56 -8.18 -19.29
CA TRP A 311 -7.81 -9.44 -19.99
C TRP A 311 -6.48 -10.09 -20.34
N GLU A 312 -6.39 -11.39 -20.05
CA GLU A 312 -5.21 -12.17 -20.38
C GLU A 312 -5.36 -12.75 -21.79
N SER A 313 -4.35 -12.53 -22.63
CA SER A 313 -4.27 -13.10 -23.97
C SER A 313 -2.80 -13.37 -24.30
N ASP A 314 -2.52 -14.58 -24.77
CA ASP A 314 -1.15 -15.04 -25.11
C ASP A 314 -0.16 -14.92 -23.93
N GLY A 315 -0.62 -15.23 -22.70
CA GLY A 315 0.19 -15.16 -21.48
C GLY A 315 0.55 -13.73 -21.02
N LYS A 316 -0.13 -12.71 -21.58
CA LYS A 316 0.05 -11.30 -21.21
C LYS A 316 -1.28 -10.67 -20.81
N THR A 317 -1.26 -9.95 -19.70
CA THR A 317 -2.41 -9.18 -19.21
C THR A 317 -2.39 -7.77 -19.78
N GLU A 318 -3.42 -7.40 -20.52
CA GLU A 318 -3.62 -6.06 -21.08
C GLU A 318 -4.96 -5.46 -20.65
N TRP A 319 -5.06 -4.14 -20.66
CA TRP A 319 -6.28 -3.42 -20.26
C TRP A 319 -7.14 -3.07 -21.48
N PHE A 320 -8.38 -3.55 -21.47
CA PHE A 320 -9.37 -3.34 -22.52
C PHE A 320 -10.50 -2.46 -22.01
N ASP A 321 -11.04 -1.62 -22.90
CA ASP A 321 -12.25 -0.87 -22.60
C ASP A 321 -13.52 -1.72 -22.71
N ALA A 322 -14.68 -1.16 -22.35
CA ALA A 322 -15.98 -1.83 -22.43
C ALA A 322 -16.33 -2.38 -23.84
N ASN A 323 -15.71 -1.83 -24.90
CA ASN A 323 -15.89 -2.30 -26.28
C ASN A 323 -14.90 -3.41 -26.66
N GLY A 324 -14.10 -3.90 -25.71
CA GLY A 324 -13.05 -4.89 -25.94
C GLY A 324 -11.88 -4.33 -26.75
N THR A 325 -11.62 -3.02 -26.67
CA THR A 325 -10.52 -2.37 -27.38
C THR A 325 -9.37 -2.06 -26.41
N GLY A 326 -8.23 -2.70 -26.62
CA GLY A 326 -6.95 -2.51 -25.95
C GLY A 326 -6.11 -1.49 -26.72
N SER A 327 -5.37 -0.63 -26.02
CA SER A 327 -4.39 0.25 -26.66
C SER A 327 -3.07 0.22 -25.93
N LYS A 328 -1.98 0.10 -26.68
CA LYS A 328 -0.62 0.09 -26.15
C LYS A 328 0.18 1.21 -26.78
N THR A 329 0.59 2.16 -25.95
CA THR A 329 1.53 3.20 -26.37
C THR A 329 2.95 2.68 -26.21
N GLY A 330 3.77 2.78 -27.26
CA GLY A 330 5.14 2.25 -27.25
C GLY A 330 6.10 3.05 -28.12
N MET A 331 7.39 2.71 -27.99
CA MET A 331 8.47 3.22 -28.84
C MET A 331 8.78 2.23 -29.96
N MET A 332 8.98 2.75 -31.17
CA MET A 332 9.32 1.96 -32.35
C MET A 332 10.68 1.28 -32.18
N THR A 333 10.81 0.06 -32.71
CA THR A 333 12.13 -0.57 -32.89
C THR A 333 12.77 -0.05 -34.17
N MET A 334 14.10 0.04 -34.19
CA MET A 334 14.85 0.37 -35.40
C MET A 334 14.59 -0.70 -36.49
N PRO A 335 14.11 -0.32 -37.69
CA PRO A 335 13.62 -1.28 -38.67
C PRO A 335 14.72 -2.01 -39.45
N VAL A 336 15.95 -1.50 -39.44
CA VAL A 336 17.13 -2.13 -40.02
C VAL A 336 18.37 -1.69 -39.24
N ASN A 337 19.38 -2.55 -39.13
CA ASN A 337 20.68 -2.15 -38.60
C ASN A 337 21.44 -1.33 -39.66
N GLY A 338 21.62 -0.04 -39.41
CA GLY A 338 22.23 0.87 -40.38
C GLY A 338 22.39 2.30 -39.87
N ARG A 339 23.04 3.14 -40.66
CA ARG A 339 23.28 4.56 -40.33
C ARG A 339 22.21 5.43 -40.97
N PHE A 340 21.70 6.43 -40.24
CA PHE A 340 20.83 7.44 -40.83
C PHE A 340 21.58 8.22 -41.92
N SER A 341 21.07 8.18 -43.16
CA SER A 341 21.64 8.90 -44.30
C SER A 341 20.84 10.14 -44.68
N SER A 342 19.52 10.12 -44.49
CA SER A 342 18.65 11.28 -44.78
C SER A 342 17.53 11.45 -43.77
N ALA A 343 17.22 12.70 -43.45
CA ALA A 343 16.16 13.09 -42.53
C ALA A 343 14.83 13.35 -43.26
N PHE A 344 13.72 13.29 -42.51
CA PHE A 344 12.40 13.72 -42.95
C PHE A 344 12.34 15.24 -43.15
N GLY A 345 11.71 15.72 -44.22
CA GLY A 345 11.52 17.16 -44.48
C GLY A 345 11.75 17.59 -45.94
N MET A 346 11.63 18.89 -46.20
CA MET A 346 11.88 19.48 -47.52
C MET A 346 13.37 19.45 -47.85
N ARG A 347 13.74 18.85 -48.99
CA ARG A 347 15.14 18.79 -49.45
C ARG A 347 15.22 18.70 -50.97
N MET A 348 16.36 19.06 -51.55
CA MET A 348 16.63 18.81 -52.97
C MET A 348 16.65 17.30 -53.24
N HIS A 349 15.88 16.84 -54.23
CA HIS A 349 15.79 15.43 -54.58
C HIS A 349 17.00 15.01 -55.43
N PRO A 350 17.82 14.04 -54.99
CA PRO A 350 19.12 13.75 -55.61
C PRO A 350 19.03 13.23 -57.05
N ILE A 351 17.90 12.64 -57.44
CA ILE A 351 17.67 12.13 -58.81
C ILE A 351 16.89 13.12 -59.67
N LEU A 352 16.03 13.95 -59.07
CA LEU A 352 15.07 14.77 -59.83
C LEU A 352 15.49 16.25 -59.92
N GLY A 353 16.47 16.69 -59.11
CA GLY A 353 17.08 18.01 -59.20
C GLY A 353 16.27 19.17 -58.61
N PHE A 354 15.05 18.95 -58.10
CA PHE A 354 14.22 19.99 -57.47
C PHE A 354 13.89 19.69 -56.00
N THR A 355 13.51 20.71 -55.24
CA THR A 355 13.11 20.58 -53.82
C THR A 355 11.82 19.79 -53.67
N ARG A 356 11.86 18.69 -52.95
CA ARG A 356 10.73 17.79 -52.71
C ARG A 356 10.64 17.39 -51.24
N MET A 357 9.42 17.19 -50.76
CA MET A 357 9.17 16.66 -49.42
C MET A 357 9.62 15.20 -49.33
N HIS A 358 10.60 14.93 -48.47
CA HIS A 358 11.01 13.59 -48.08
C HIS A 358 10.07 13.07 -46.99
N LYS A 359 9.21 12.11 -47.34
CA LYS A 359 8.10 11.61 -46.50
C LYS A 359 8.52 10.58 -45.45
N GLY A 360 9.82 10.29 -45.35
CA GLY A 360 10.37 9.31 -44.43
C GLY A 360 11.79 9.67 -44.03
N ILE A 361 12.50 8.67 -43.49
CA ILE A 361 13.94 8.73 -43.23
C ILE A 361 14.63 7.65 -44.06
N ASP A 362 15.88 7.93 -44.45
CA ASP A 362 16.70 6.95 -45.15
C ASP A 362 17.73 6.37 -44.17
N ILE A 363 17.78 5.04 -44.11
CA ILE A 363 18.72 4.29 -43.28
C ILE A 363 19.62 3.50 -44.21
N ALA A 364 20.86 3.96 -44.38
CA ALA A 364 21.86 3.27 -45.17
C ALA A 364 22.21 1.93 -44.50
N ALA A 365 22.02 0.86 -45.26
CA ALA A 365 22.27 -0.50 -44.82
C ALA A 365 22.77 -1.31 -46.03
N PRO A 366 23.70 -2.26 -45.85
CA PRO A 366 24.15 -3.14 -46.92
C PRO A 366 22.98 -3.81 -47.65
N TYR A 367 23.13 -4.06 -48.95
CA TYR A 367 22.12 -4.78 -49.73
C TYR A 367 21.80 -6.13 -49.08
N GLY A 368 20.51 -6.45 -48.94
CA GLY A 368 20.08 -7.72 -48.35
C GLY A 368 19.95 -7.71 -46.82
N SER A 369 20.25 -6.61 -46.13
CA SER A 369 20.14 -6.52 -44.67
C SER A 369 18.73 -6.84 -44.19
N PRO A 370 18.56 -7.59 -43.08
CA PRO A 370 17.24 -7.90 -42.53
C PRO A 370 16.45 -6.64 -42.16
N VAL A 371 15.20 -6.55 -42.63
CA VAL A 371 14.27 -5.48 -42.28
C VAL A 371 13.16 -6.05 -41.38
N PHE A 372 12.91 -5.38 -40.26
CA PHE A 372 12.00 -5.81 -39.20
C PHE A 372 10.81 -4.85 -39.06
N ALA A 373 9.65 -5.39 -38.67
CA ALA A 373 8.50 -4.58 -38.29
C ALA A 373 8.82 -3.76 -37.04
N ALA A 374 8.61 -2.44 -37.12
CA ALA A 374 8.92 -1.51 -36.05
C ALA A 374 7.91 -1.59 -34.89
N VAL A 375 6.68 -2.04 -35.20
CA VAL A 375 5.50 -2.13 -34.33
C VAL A 375 4.63 -3.32 -34.77
N ASP A 376 3.86 -3.91 -33.82
CA ASP A 376 2.84 -4.92 -34.12
C ASP A 376 1.77 -4.35 -35.08
N GLY A 377 1.29 -5.14 -36.04
CA GLY A 377 0.24 -4.66 -36.96
C GLY A 377 -0.17 -5.66 -38.01
N VAL A 378 -0.93 -5.20 -39.00
CA VAL A 378 -1.42 -5.99 -40.14
C VAL A 378 -0.88 -5.41 -41.44
N VAL A 379 -0.31 -6.25 -42.28
CA VAL A 379 0.25 -5.84 -43.58
C VAL A 379 -0.87 -5.40 -44.51
N ARG A 380 -0.87 -4.13 -44.91
CA ARG A 380 -1.83 -3.56 -45.89
C ARG A 380 -1.31 -3.65 -47.33
N VAL A 381 -0.01 -3.49 -47.52
CA VAL A 381 0.65 -3.54 -48.82
C VAL A 381 1.91 -4.40 -48.70
N ALA A 382 2.15 -5.27 -49.68
CA ALA A 382 3.35 -6.08 -49.81
C ALA A 382 3.60 -6.37 -51.30
N GLY A 383 4.54 -5.66 -51.93
CA GLY A 383 4.85 -5.81 -53.36
C GLY A 383 5.42 -4.56 -54.01
N GLY A 384 5.48 -4.55 -55.35
CA GLY A 384 5.99 -3.42 -56.13
C GLY A 384 5.08 -2.18 -56.06
N ALA A 385 5.68 -1.00 -55.87
CA ALA A 385 5.01 0.27 -55.67
C ALA A 385 5.79 1.43 -56.33
N SER A 386 5.81 1.46 -57.68
CA SER A 386 6.41 2.53 -58.51
C SER A 386 7.72 3.08 -57.92
N GLY A 387 7.81 4.39 -57.64
CA GLY A 387 9.01 5.05 -57.12
C GLY A 387 9.55 4.49 -55.79
N TYR A 388 8.75 3.78 -55.00
CA TYR A 388 9.20 3.10 -53.77
C TYR A 388 9.87 1.74 -54.04
N GLY A 389 9.83 1.22 -55.27
CA GLY A 389 10.28 -0.13 -55.58
C GLY A 389 9.43 -1.16 -54.84
N ASN A 390 10.06 -2.15 -54.20
CA ASN A 390 9.32 -3.06 -53.33
C ASN A 390 9.00 -2.40 -51.99
N LEU A 391 7.72 -2.40 -51.64
CA LEU A 391 7.16 -1.76 -50.47
C LEU A 391 6.41 -2.77 -49.59
N VAL A 392 6.66 -2.70 -48.29
CA VAL A 392 5.75 -3.23 -47.26
C VAL A 392 5.13 -2.05 -46.52
N ARG A 393 3.81 -2.03 -46.35
CA ARG A 393 3.10 -1.06 -45.50
C ARG A 393 2.30 -1.80 -44.45
N ILE A 394 2.52 -1.46 -43.18
CA ILE A 394 1.90 -2.11 -42.03
C ILE A 394 0.98 -1.09 -41.34
N ASP A 395 -0.26 -1.46 -41.11
CA ASP A 395 -1.24 -0.70 -40.33
C ASP A 395 -1.23 -1.21 -38.88
N HIS A 396 -1.05 -0.29 -37.94
CA HIS A 396 -0.92 -0.59 -36.52
C HIS A 396 -2.20 -0.28 -35.72
N GLY A 397 -3.26 0.20 -36.40
CA GLY A 397 -4.47 0.71 -35.78
C GLY A 397 -4.36 2.18 -35.36
N GLY A 398 -5.49 2.78 -34.96
CA GLY A 398 -5.52 4.17 -34.48
C GLY A 398 -5.07 5.22 -35.50
N GLY A 399 -5.14 4.90 -36.80
CA GLY A 399 -4.67 5.76 -37.89
C GLY A 399 -3.15 5.80 -38.08
N PHE A 400 -2.38 4.94 -37.39
CA PHE A 400 -0.93 4.88 -37.49
C PHE A 400 -0.45 3.75 -38.42
N ALA A 401 0.44 4.06 -39.36
CA ALA A 401 1.03 3.07 -40.26
C ALA A 401 2.53 3.32 -40.50
N THR A 402 3.26 2.26 -40.85
CA THR A 402 4.68 2.31 -41.24
C THR A 402 4.87 1.81 -42.66
N GLY A 403 5.82 2.40 -43.39
CA GLY A 403 6.21 2.00 -44.75
C GLY A 403 7.69 1.62 -44.82
N TYR A 404 8.01 0.55 -45.54
CA TYR A 404 9.34 -0.01 -45.73
C TYR A 404 9.61 -0.17 -47.22
N ALA A 405 10.35 0.76 -47.81
CA ALA A 405 10.55 0.84 -49.25
C ALA A 405 11.99 0.48 -49.68
N HIS A 406 12.18 0.41 -51.00
CA HIS A 406 13.42 0.03 -51.67
C HIS A 406 13.91 -1.38 -51.34
N LEU A 407 13.00 -2.29 -50.95
CA LEU A 407 13.36 -3.64 -50.51
C LEU A 407 13.90 -4.49 -51.67
N SER A 408 14.91 -5.32 -51.42
CA SER A 408 15.35 -6.34 -52.38
C SER A 408 14.39 -7.54 -52.42
N LYS A 409 13.82 -7.88 -51.27
CA LYS A 409 12.90 -9.01 -51.11
C LYS A 409 11.83 -8.70 -50.06
N VAL A 410 10.57 -8.98 -50.42
CA VAL A 410 9.42 -8.96 -49.50
C VAL A 410 9.20 -10.37 -48.96
N MET A 411 9.04 -10.51 -47.64
CA MET A 411 8.90 -11.81 -46.96
C MET A 411 7.54 -11.98 -46.26
N VAL A 412 6.61 -11.06 -46.49
CA VAL A 412 5.26 -11.07 -45.91
C VAL A 412 4.21 -10.83 -47.00
N ARG A 413 2.95 -11.14 -46.70
CA ARG A 413 1.81 -10.96 -47.62
C ARG A 413 0.75 -10.01 -47.06
N ARG A 414 -0.03 -9.39 -47.94
CA ARG A 414 -1.19 -8.56 -47.54
C ARG A 414 -2.15 -9.37 -46.67
N GLY A 415 -2.64 -8.74 -45.60
CA GLY A 415 -3.52 -9.35 -44.60
C GLY A 415 -2.79 -10.13 -43.49
N GLN A 416 -1.47 -10.33 -43.59
CA GLN A 416 -0.70 -11.02 -42.56
C GLN A 416 -0.53 -10.15 -41.31
N SER A 417 -0.85 -10.70 -40.14
CA SER A 417 -0.49 -10.11 -38.85
C SER A 417 1.01 -10.31 -38.58
N VAL A 418 1.68 -9.24 -38.18
CA VAL A 418 3.12 -9.23 -37.89
C VAL A 418 3.38 -8.65 -36.51
N ARG A 419 4.38 -9.20 -35.82
CA ARG A 419 4.82 -8.74 -34.50
C ARG A 419 5.99 -7.78 -34.61
N LYS A 420 6.14 -6.85 -33.67
CA LYS A 420 7.30 -5.98 -33.52
C LYS A 420 8.57 -6.84 -33.47
N GLY A 421 9.55 -6.48 -34.29
CA GLY A 421 10.81 -7.22 -34.43
C GLY A 421 10.72 -8.44 -35.36
N GLN A 422 9.56 -8.77 -35.90
CA GLN A 422 9.44 -9.83 -36.91
C GLN A 422 10.08 -9.37 -38.22
N GLN A 423 10.88 -10.23 -38.84
CA GLN A 423 11.47 -9.95 -40.14
C GLN A 423 10.38 -9.90 -41.22
N ILE A 424 10.35 -8.82 -41.98
CA ILE A 424 9.34 -8.55 -43.02
C ILE A 424 9.93 -8.48 -44.43
N GLY A 425 11.26 -8.34 -44.54
CA GLY A 425 11.94 -8.26 -45.82
C GLY A 425 13.45 -8.10 -45.69
N ARG A 426 14.07 -7.67 -46.79
CA ARG A 426 15.49 -7.34 -46.88
C ARG A 426 15.68 -5.99 -47.57
N SER A 427 16.62 -5.17 -47.08
CA SER A 427 16.96 -3.88 -47.70
C SER A 427 17.51 -4.09 -49.12
N GLY A 428 17.39 -3.08 -49.97
CA GLY A 428 17.81 -3.18 -51.36
C GLY A 428 18.06 -1.82 -51.98
N ASN A 429 17.89 -1.75 -53.29
CA ASN A 429 18.05 -0.55 -54.10
C ASN A 429 16.98 -0.47 -55.22
N SER A 430 15.79 -1.04 -54.98
CA SER A 430 14.72 -1.10 -55.98
C SER A 430 13.97 0.23 -56.09
N GLY A 431 13.45 0.59 -57.26
CA GLY A 431 12.70 1.84 -57.45
C GLY A 431 13.62 3.06 -57.58
N LEU A 432 13.14 4.25 -57.20
CA LEU A 432 13.91 5.49 -57.29
C LEU A 432 14.87 5.61 -56.10
N SER A 433 16.04 4.98 -56.20
CA SER A 433 17.06 4.95 -55.15
C SER A 433 18.46 5.11 -55.76
N THR A 434 19.31 5.90 -55.11
CA THR A 434 20.70 6.16 -55.58
C THR A 434 21.72 5.13 -55.07
N GLY A 435 21.39 4.39 -54.02
CA GLY A 435 22.26 3.35 -53.46
C GLY A 435 21.55 2.54 -52.37
N PRO A 436 22.12 1.40 -51.92
CA PRO A 436 21.45 0.51 -50.98
C PRO A 436 21.06 1.19 -49.65
N HIS A 437 19.76 1.27 -49.38
CA HIS A 437 19.21 1.80 -48.13
C HIS A 437 17.77 1.31 -47.90
N LEU A 438 17.27 1.54 -46.68
CA LEU A 438 15.85 1.43 -46.35
C LEU A 438 15.26 2.83 -46.29
N HIS A 439 14.24 3.11 -47.11
CA HIS A 439 13.40 4.28 -46.92
C HIS A 439 12.23 3.91 -46.00
N PHE A 440 12.21 4.52 -44.82
CA PHE A 440 11.25 4.22 -43.74
C PHE A 440 10.30 5.41 -43.53
N GLU A 441 9.01 5.17 -43.76
CA GLU A 441 7.96 6.16 -43.57
C GLU A 441 7.11 5.84 -42.34
N THR A 442 6.64 6.88 -41.66
CA THR A 442 5.55 6.77 -40.69
C THR A 442 4.43 7.72 -41.10
N THR A 443 3.19 7.24 -40.99
CA THR A 443 2.00 8.05 -41.26
C THR A 443 1.04 8.02 -40.09
N ARG A 444 0.38 9.15 -39.82
CA ARG A 444 -0.68 9.30 -38.84
C ARG A 444 -1.88 9.96 -39.52
N ASN A 445 -3.04 9.31 -39.47
CA ASN A 445 -4.27 9.75 -40.12
C ASN A 445 -4.07 10.09 -41.61
N GLY A 446 -3.26 9.29 -42.31
CA GLY A 446 -2.95 9.47 -43.73
C GLY A 446 -1.86 10.50 -44.04
N GLN A 447 -1.38 11.28 -43.07
CA GLN A 447 -0.31 12.27 -43.27
C GLN A 447 1.05 11.70 -42.86
N ALA A 448 2.09 11.98 -43.65
CA ALA A 448 3.46 11.59 -43.32
C ALA A 448 3.98 12.43 -42.15
N VAL A 449 4.59 11.77 -41.16
CA VAL A 449 5.13 12.40 -39.95
C VAL A 449 6.59 11.98 -39.76
N ASN A 450 7.36 12.77 -39.02
CA ASN A 450 8.77 12.44 -38.79
C ASN A 450 8.89 11.16 -37.93
N PRO A 451 9.47 10.05 -38.44
CA PRO A 451 9.61 8.80 -37.69
C PRO A 451 10.40 8.92 -36.38
N ARG A 452 11.28 9.93 -36.24
CA ARG A 452 12.09 10.15 -35.03
C ARG A 452 11.35 10.85 -33.90
N ALA A 453 10.25 11.53 -34.19
CA ALA A 453 9.52 12.35 -33.21
C ALA A 453 8.19 11.72 -32.76
N VAL A 454 7.89 10.49 -33.19
CA VAL A 454 6.56 9.90 -33.05
C VAL A 454 6.59 8.70 -32.10
N SER A 455 5.75 8.75 -31.06
CA SER A 455 5.31 7.57 -30.33
C SER A 455 4.12 6.94 -31.04
N PHE A 456 3.98 5.61 -30.95
CA PHE A 456 2.85 4.91 -31.55
C PHE A 456 1.87 4.45 -30.49
N THR A 457 0.60 4.33 -30.90
CA THR A 457 -0.45 3.65 -30.13
C THR A 457 -0.97 2.52 -30.99
N SER A 458 -0.64 1.28 -30.64
CA SER A 458 -1.22 0.11 -31.30
C SER A 458 -2.57 -0.19 -30.65
N VAL A 459 -3.60 -0.39 -31.48
CA VAL A 459 -4.95 -0.70 -31.02
C VAL A 459 -5.26 -2.16 -31.33
N ARG A 460 -5.53 -2.95 -30.28
CA ARG A 460 -5.93 -4.35 -30.38
C ARG A 460 -7.40 -4.49 -30.02
N ARG A 461 -8.20 -5.10 -30.86
CA ARG A 461 -9.64 -5.30 -30.61
C ARG A 461 -9.93 -6.79 -30.42
N LEU A 462 -10.60 -7.13 -29.31
CA LEU A 462 -11.12 -8.47 -29.09
C LEU A 462 -12.30 -8.73 -30.04
N ALA A 463 -12.40 -9.95 -30.55
CA ALA A 463 -13.45 -10.37 -31.47
C ALA A 463 -13.97 -11.77 -31.11
N GLY A 464 -15.16 -12.12 -31.61
CA GLY A 464 -15.77 -13.43 -31.42
C GLY A 464 -15.98 -13.82 -29.95
N GLY A 465 -15.73 -15.08 -29.62
CA GLY A 465 -15.93 -15.62 -28.27
C GLY A 465 -15.14 -14.90 -27.17
N ALA A 466 -13.93 -14.41 -27.48
CA ALA A 466 -13.12 -13.66 -26.52
C ALA A 466 -13.78 -12.34 -26.10
N LEU A 467 -14.45 -11.64 -27.03
CA LEU A 467 -15.21 -10.43 -26.71
C LEU A 467 -16.43 -10.75 -25.83
N GLY A 468 -17.14 -11.85 -26.13
CA GLY A 468 -18.28 -12.30 -25.33
C GLY A 468 -17.88 -12.62 -23.89
N ALA A 469 -16.82 -13.41 -23.71
CA ALA A 469 -16.29 -13.76 -22.39
C ALA A 469 -15.78 -12.52 -21.62
N PHE A 470 -15.11 -11.58 -22.31
CA PHE A 470 -14.69 -10.31 -21.70
C PHE A 470 -15.89 -9.49 -21.19
N LYS A 471 -16.95 -9.35 -21.99
CA LYS A 471 -18.16 -8.63 -21.59
C LYS A 471 -18.87 -9.30 -20.41
N ALA A 472 -18.96 -10.62 -20.40
CA ALA A 472 -19.53 -11.38 -19.28
C ALA A 472 -18.73 -11.15 -17.98
N ARG A 473 -17.39 -11.18 -18.07
CA ARG A 473 -16.52 -10.86 -16.93
C ARG A 473 -16.71 -9.43 -16.44
N LEU A 474 -16.77 -8.46 -17.35
CA LEU A 474 -17.00 -7.05 -17.01
C LEU A 474 -18.34 -6.87 -16.30
N HIS A 475 -19.41 -7.52 -16.78
CA HIS A 475 -20.72 -7.51 -16.14
C HIS A 475 -20.67 -8.10 -14.73
N GLY A 476 -19.99 -9.24 -14.54
CA GLY A 476 -19.78 -9.84 -13.22
C GLY A 476 -19.05 -8.91 -12.24
N LEU A 477 -18.04 -8.17 -12.71
CA LEU A 477 -17.36 -7.16 -11.89
C LEU A 477 -18.31 -6.01 -11.51
N MET A 478 -19.13 -5.53 -12.46
CA MET A 478 -20.08 -4.44 -12.19
C MET A 478 -21.24 -4.85 -11.25
N ALA A 479 -21.48 -6.15 -11.07
CA ALA A 479 -22.47 -6.67 -10.13
C ALA A 479 -21.97 -6.70 -8.67
N VAL A 480 -20.66 -6.53 -8.44
CA VAL A 480 -20.09 -6.45 -7.08
C VAL A 480 -20.69 -5.25 -6.34
N PRO A 481 -21.24 -5.42 -5.12
CA PRO A 481 -21.81 -4.34 -4.34
C PRO A 481 -20.72 -3.31 -3.98
N VAL A 482 -21.12 -2.04 -3.88
CA VAL A 482 -20.18 -0.98 -3.46
C VAL A 482 -19.88 -1.19 -1.98
N GLY A 483 -18.61 -1.48 -1.68
CA GLY A 483 -18.13 -1.53 -0.31
C GLY A 483 -17.97 -0.10 0.19
N HIS A 484 -18.84 0.33 1.09
CA HIS A 484 -18.61 1.54 1.87
C HIS A 484 -17.40 1.27 2.77
N GLY A 485 -16.25 1.87 2.46
CA GLY A 485 -15.08 1.76 3.32
C GLY A 485 -15.43 2.34 4.67
N VAL A 486 -15.61 1.48 5.69
CA VAL A 486 -15.90 1.80 7.11
C VAL A 486 -16.41 3.24 7.28
N GLN A 487 -17.63 3.50 6.80
CA GLN A 487 -18.38 4.61 7.35
C GLN A 487 -18.68 4.17 8.77
N LYS A 488 -18.09 4.87 9.73
CA LYS A 488 -18.49 4.76 11.13
C LYS A 488 -19.95 5.20 11.13
N ASP A 489 -20.87 4.24 11.19
CA ASP A 489 -22.29 4.51 11.28
C ASP A 489 -22.52 5.41 12.50
N ALA A 490 -22.78 6.68 12.23
CA ALA A 490 -23.40 7.59 13.17
C ALA A 490 -24.90 7.50 12.91
N ALA A 491 -25.49 6.39 13.33
CA ALA A 491 -26.93 6.17 13.41
C ALA A 491 -27.17 4.92 14.28
N GLU A 492 -27.18 5.07 15.60
CA GLU A 492 -28.39 5.13 16.44
C GLU A 492 -28.01 5.50 17.88
#